data_AF-R9AVL2-F1
#
_entry.id   AF-R9AVL2-F1
#
_cell.length_a   1.000
_cell.length_b   1.000
_cell.length_c   1.000
_cell.angle_alpha   90.00
_cell.angle_beta   90.00
_cell.angle_gamma   90.00
#
_symmetry.space_group_name_H-M   'P 1'
#
loop_
_entity.id
_entity.type
_entity.pdbx_description
1 polymer ?
#
loop_
_entity_poly.entity_id
_entity_poly.type
_entity_poly.pdbx_seq_one_letter_code
_entity_poly.pdbx_strand_id
1 'polypeptide(L)'
;MVDSEDVKLLNLISFAVSNGLREVDMFPNTLTSLNLQFTEVEASETCYAYIRYLYSLRDNDEALVALWALEKIYLDGWSYAKSKDAATSSPSPYTELLDNWTCPSFVNFVDSDLKYQVERLKGGTDKLNDIFSQICQHEISFFQQCLQ
;
A
#
# COMPACT_ATOMS: atom_id res chain seq x y z
N MET A 1 14.45 -27.04 -13.21
CA MET A 1 14.62 -25.61 -13.49
C MET A 1 13.49 -24.92 -12.75
N VAL A 2 13.80 -24.03 -11.81
CA VAL A 2 12.78 -23.13 -11.25
C VAL A 2 12.27 -22.29 -12.43
N ASP A 3 10.95 -22.21 -12.60
CA ASP A 3 10.37 -21.43 -13.70
C ASP A 3 10.81 -19.97 -13.56
N SER A 4 11.09 -19.32 -14.69
CA SER A 4 11.48 -17.91 -14.72
C SER A 4 10.44 -17.00 -14.06
N GLU A 5 9.18 -17.45 -14.01
CA GLU A 5 8.11 -16.69 -13.39
C GLU A 5 8.08 -16.80 -11.87
N ASP A 6 8.27 -17.99 -11.31
CA ASP A 6 8.33 -18.18 -9.86
C ASP A 6 9.45 -17.35 -9.25
N VAL A 7 10.59 -17.22 -9.96
CA VAL A 7 11.70 -16.35 -9.57
C VAL A 7 11.30 -14.88 -9.60
N LYS A 8 10.54 -14.42 -10.61
CA LYS A 8 10.05 -13.04 -10.68
C LYS A 8 9.07 -12.74 -9.55
N LEU A 9 8.13 -13.64 -9.29
CA LEU A 9 7.18 -13.49 -8.18
C LEU A 9 7.91 -13.48 -6.84
N LEU A 10 8.90 -14.35 -6.64
CA LEU A 10 9.70 -14.34 -5.41
C LEU A 10 10.47 -13.03 -5.22
N ASN A 11 11.08 -12.50 -6.29
CA ASN A 11 11.74 -11.19 -6.25
C ASN A 11 10.75 -10.07 -5.94
N LEU A 12 9.54 -10.13 -6.50
CA LEU A 12 8.48 -9.16 -6.25
C LEU A 12 8.04 -9.15 -4.79
N ILE A 13 7.76 -10.33 -4.22
CA ILE A 13 7.35 -10.46 -2.81
C ILE A 13 8.50 -10.06 -1.87
N SER A 14 9.74 -10.43 -2.20
CA SER A 14 10.92 -10.00 -1.44
C SER A 14 11.05 -8.48 -1.42
N PHE A 15 10.82 -7.83 -2.56
CA PHE A 15 10.80 -6.37 -2.68
C PHE A 15 9.68 -5.74 -1.84
N ALA A 16 8.46 -6.29 -1.91
CA ALA A 16 7.31 -5.82 -1.13
C ALA A 16 7.60 -5.86 0.38
N VAL A 17 8.09 -7.00 0.90
CA VAL A 17 8.43 -7.14 2.32
C VAL A 17 9.59 -6.22 2.73
N SER A 18 10.61 -6.09 1.88
CA SER A 18 11.75 -5.21 2.15
C SER A 18 11.33 -3.74 2.21
N ASN A 19 10.40 -3.32 1.36
CA ASN A 19 9.82 -1.98 1.41
C ASN A 19 9.01 -1.77 2.69
N GLY A 20 8.15 -2.72 3.07
CA GLY A 20 7.38 -2.62 4.31
C GLY A 20 8.28 -2.48 5.54
N LEU A 21 9.39 -3.22 5.62
CA LEU A 21 10.37 -3.07 6.70
C LEU A 21 11.02 -1.69 6.71
N ARG A 22 11.43 -1.18 5.54
CA ARG A 22 11.98 0.18 5.41
C ARG A 22 10.97 1.24 5.84
N GLU A 23 9.68 1.06 5.56
CA GLU A 23 8.63 2.00 5.97
C GLU A 23 8.43 2.03 7.48
N VAL A 24 8.49 0.87 8.15
CA VAL A 24 8.47 0.81 9.62
C VAL A 24 9.61 1.65 10.23
N ASP A 25 10.80 1.61 9.62
CA ASP A 25 11.95 2.43 10.05
C ASP A 25 11.83 3.91 9.63
N MET A 26 11.02 4.22 8.61
CA MET A 26 10.79 5.59 8.12
C MET A 26 9.90 6.39 9.07
N PHE A 27 8.82 5.81 9.58
CA PHE A 27 7.83 6.54 10.40
C PHE A 27 8.44 7.29 11.61
N PRO A 28 9.39 6.73 12.39
CA PRO A 28 10.06 7.46 13.46
C PRO A 28 10.84 8.70 12.98
N ASN A 29 11.45 8.64 11.80
CA ASN A 29 12.16 9.77 11.20
C ASN A 29 11.17 10.87 10.79
N THR A 30 10.03 10.47 10.20
CA THR A 30 8.95 11.39 9.85
C THR A 30 8.40 12.10 11.08
N LEU A 31 8.14 11.38 12.18
CA LEU A 31 7.67 12.00 13.42
C LEU A 31 8.69 13.01 13.96
N THR A 32 9.97 12.64 13.96
CA THR A 32 11.05 13.52 14.43
C THR A 32 11.14 14.80 13.59
N SER A 33 11.04 14.71 12.26
CA SER A 33 11.09 15.88 11.38
C SER A 33 9.90 16.84 11.57
N LEU A 34 8.77 16.30 12.02
CA LEU A 34 7.56 17.06 12.36
C LEU A 34 7.54 17.59 13.80
N ASN A 35 8.59 17.35 14.59
CA ASN A 35 8.64 17.61 16.04
C ASN A 35 7.51 16.90 16.81
N LEU A 36 7.09 15.72 16.34
CA LEU A 36 6.14 14.83 16.99
C LEU A 36 6.88 13.72 17.72
N GLN A 37 6.28 13.22 18.81
CA GLN A 37 6.80 12.07 19.53
C GLN A 37 6.04 10.81 19.13
N PHE A 38 6.77 9.71 18.97
CA PHE A 38 6.16 8.40 18.89
C PHE A 38 5.44 8.11 20.21
N THR A 39 4.15 7.84 20.12
CA THR A 39 3.34 7.38 21.24
C THR A 39 2.75 6.05 20.84
N GLU A 40 2.83 5.08 21.73
CA GLU A 40 2.14 3.83 21.55
C GLU A 40 0.64 4.11 21.51
N VAL A 41 0.01 3.75 20.41
CA VAL A 41 -1.42 3.91 20.19
C VAL A 41 -2.03 2.53 19.96
N GLU A 42 -3.11 2.25 20.68
CA GLU A 42 -3.94 1.10 20.38
C GLU A 42 -4.53 1.25 18.98
N ALA A 43 -4.44 0.19 18.18
CA ALA A 43 -5.04 0.20 16.86
C ALA A 43 -6.55 0.39 16.98
N SER A 44 -7.13 1.22 16.12
CA SER A 44 -8.58 1.41 16.09
C SER A 44 -9.30 0.12 15.67
N GLU A 45 -10.59 0.03 15.96
CA GLU A 45 -11.40 -1.10 15.46
C GLU A 45 -11.36 -1.19 13.92
N THR A 46 -11.27 -0.05 13.22
CA THR A 46 -11.09 0.01 11.77
C THR A 46 -9.79 -0.68 11.35
N CYS A 47 -8.67 -0.36 12.00
CA CYS A 47 -7.38 -0.99 11.74
C CYS A 47 -7.42 -2.50 12.04
N TYR A 48 -8.03 -2.91 13.16
CA TYR A 48 -8.17 -4.33 13.49
C TYR A 48 -9.04 -5.09 12.51
N ALA A 49 -10.17 -4.53 12.08
CA ALA A 49 -11.04 -5.14 11.09
C ALA A 49 -10.32 -5.33 9.76
N TYR A 50 -9.55 -4.33 9.34
CA TYR A 50 -8.78 -4.40 8.11
C TYR A 50 -7.69 -5.48 8.17
N ILE A 51 -6.88 -5.47 9.23
CA ILE A 51 -5.84 -6.49 9.44
C ILE A 51 -6.45 -7.90 9.49
N ARG A 52 -7.58 -8.09 10.20
CA ARG A 52 -8.30 -9.38 10.23
C ARG A 52 -8.74 -9.84 8.84
N TYR A 53 -9.22 -8.93 8.00
CA TYR A 53 -9.59 -9.26 6.64
C TYR A 53 -8.38 -9.75 5.83
N LEU A 54 -7.25 -9.04 5.91
CA LEU A 54 -6.00 -9.46 5.24
C LEU A 54 -5.54 -10.85 5.70
N TYR A 55 -5.60 -11.15 7.00
CA TYR A 55 -5.28 -12.48 7.54
C TYR A 55 -6.29 -13.57 7.17
N SER A 56 -7.49 -13.20 6.70
CA SER A 56 -8.54 -14.16 6.32
C SER A 56 -8.38 -14.71 4.90
N LEU A 57 -7.58 -14.04 4.06
CA LEU A 57 -7.29 -14.46 2.69
C LEU A 57 -6.61 -15.83 2.69
N ARG A 58 -7.08 -16.72 1.80
CA ARG A 58 -6.79 -18.16 1.85
C ARG A 58 -5.82 -18.63 0.76
N ASP A 59 -5.78 -17.92 -0.36
CA ASP A 59 -4.96 -18.30 -1.51
C ASP A 59 -4.10 -17.14 -2.03
N ASN A 60 -3.12 -17.49 -2.86
CA ASN A 60 -2.12 -16.54 -3.36
C ASN A 60 -2.72 -15.51 -4.33
N ASP A 61 -3.75 -15.87 -5.08
CA ASP A 61 -4.38 -15.00 -6.06
C ASP A 61 -5.18 -13.91 -5.33
N GLU A 62 -5.92 -14.29 -4.28
CA GLU A 62 -6.58 -13.36 -3.37
C GLU A 62 -5.58 -12.38 -2.73
N ALA A 63 -4.49 -12.91 -2.17
CA ALA A 63 -3.46 -12.10 -1.51
C ALA A 63 -2.77 -11.14 -2.47
N LEU A 64 -2.54 -11.56 -3.72
CA LEU A 64 -1.91 -10.74 -4.75
C LEU A 64 -2.82 -9.59 -5.20
N VAL A 65 -4.12 -9.84 -5.38
CA VAL A 65 -5.09 -8.78 -5.68
C VAL A 65 -5.19 -7.80 -4.52
N ALA A 66 -5.23 -8.29 -3.29
CA ALA A 66 -5.27 -7.45 -2.10
C ALA A 66 -4.02 -6.56 -1.98
N LEU A 67 -2.84 -7.14 -2.18
CA LEU A 67 -1.56 -6.42 -2.18
C LEU A 67 -1.55 -5.33 -3.26
N TRP A 68 -1.87 -5.67 -4.51
CA TRP A 68 -1.92 -4.66 -5.57
C TRP A 68 -2.92 -3.54 -5.27
N ALA A 69 -4.11 -3.86 -4.75
CA ALA A 69 -5.12 -2.87 -4.42
C ALA A 69 -4.64 -1.90 -3.31
N LEU A 70 -4.05 -2.41 -2.24
CA LEU A 70 -3.44 -1.62 -1.15
C LEU A 70 -2.41 -0.63 -1.70
N GLU A 71 -1.42 -1.15 -2.42
CA GLU A 71 -0.30 -0.36 -2.91
C GLU A 71 -0.76 0.65 -3.97
N LYS A 72 -1.76 0.29 -4.78
CA LYS A 72 -2.34 1.20 -5.78
C LYS A 72 -3.10 2.36 -5.14
N ILE A 73 -3.86 2.09 -4.09
CA ILE A 73 -4.59 3.15 -3.36
C ILE A 73 -3.61 4.13 -2.71
N TYR A 74 -2.52 3.64 -2.13
CA TYR A 74 -1.46 4.50 -1.59
C TYR A 74 -0.78 5.30 -2.70
N LEU A 75 -0.37 4.66 -3.81
CA LEU A 75 0.23 5.36 -4.96
C LEU A 75 -0.69 6.49 -5.46
N ASP A 76 -1.96 6.20 -5.70
CA ASP A 76 -2.92 7.16 -6.26
C ASP A 76 -3.21 8.29 -5.26
N GLY A 77 -3.41 7.96 -3.98
CA GLY A 77 -3.67 8.93 -2.91
C GLY A 77 -2.50 9.91 -2.71
N TRP A 78 -1.28 9.38 -2.61
CA TRP A 78 -0.07 10.21 -2.43
C TRP A 78 0.30 10.97 -3.70
N SER A 79 0.07 10.41 -4.90
CA SER A 79 0.23 11.13 -6.16
C SER A 79 -0.73 12.32 -6.24
N TYR A 80 -1.98 12.13 -5.83
CA TYR A 80 -2.95 13.22 -5.74
C TYR A 80 -2.47 14.28 -4.73
N ALA A 81 -2.08 13.89 -3.53
CA ALA A 81 -1.58 14.82 -2.51
C ALA A 81 -0.36 15.62 -3.02
N LYS A 82 0.59 14.96 -3.69
CA LYS A 82 1.78 15.60 -4.29
C LYS A 82 1.43 16.59 -5.39
N SER A 83 0.42 16.27 -6.22
CA SER A 83 -0.09 17.21 -7.21
C SER A 83 -0.70 18.48 -6.59
N LYS A 84 -1.29 18.35 -5.39
CA LYS A 84 -1.81 19.50 -4.64
C LYS A 84 -0.70 20.29 -3.99
N ASP A 85 0.29 19.62 -3.43
CA ASP A 85 1.46 20.24 -2.82
C ASP A 85 2.20 21.15 -3.82
N ALA A 86 2.47 20.63 -5.03
CA ALA A 86 3.12 21.37 -6.11
C ALA A 86 2.33 22.61 -6.59
N ALA A 87 1.02 22.67 -6.32
CA ALA A 87 0.18 23.82 -6.66
C ALA A 87 0.20 24.92 -5.59
N THR A 88 0.85 24.70 -4.45
CA THR A 88 0.94 25.67 -3.35
C THR A 88 2.31 26.34 -3.30
N SER A 89 2.38 27.53 -2.69
CA SER A 89 3.64 28.27 -2.49
C SER A 89 4.41 27.84 -1.24
N SER A 90 3.89 26.88 -0.48
CA SER A 90 4.46 26.43 0.80
C SER A 90 4.47 24.91 0.80
N PRO A 91 5.65 24.27 0.69
CA PRO A 91 5.77 22.83 0.66
C PRO A 91 5.16 22.18 1.91
N SER A 92 4.50 21.04 1.70
CA SER A 92 3.94 20.20 2.74
C SER A 92 5.04 19.73 3.69
N PRO A 93 4.80 19.75 5.01
CA PRO A 93 5.76 19.21 5.97
C PRO A 93 5.87 17.68 5.88
N TYR A 94 4.99 17.02 5.14
CA TYR A 94 4.96 15.57 4.93
C TYR A 94 5.72 15.12 3.66
N THR A 95 6.79 15.83 3.27
CA THR A 95 7.51 15.55 2.02
C THR A 95 8.08 14.13 1.95
N GLU A 96 8.59 13.60 3.07
CA GLU A 96 9.10 12.23 3.15
C GLU A 96 8.03 11.19 2.78
N LEU A 97 6.79 11.39 3.25
CA LEU A 97 5.65 10.54 2.92
C LEU A 97 5.24 10.68 1.46
N LEU A 98 5.17 11.93 0.96
CA LEU A 98 4.86 12.20 -0.44
C LEU A 98 5.86 11.51 -1.37
N ASP A 99 7.15 11.58 -1.06
CA ASP A 99 8.21 10.99 -1.88
C ASP A 99 8.24 9.47 -1.76
N ASN A 100 7.97 8.91 -0.58
CA ASN A 100 7.96 7.47 -0.35
C ASN A 100 7.05 6.72 -1.35
N TRP A 101 5.77 7.09 -1.38
CA TRP A 101 4.75 6.41 -2.18
C TRP A 101 4.57 7.00 -3.59
N THR A 102 5.43 7.94 -4.01
CA THR A 102 5.44 8.46 -5.39
C THR A 102 6.80 8.34 -6.07
N CYS A 103 7.79 7.75 -5.42
CA CYS A 103 9.11 7.55 -6.02
C CYS A 103 9.01 6.60 -7.23
N PRO A 104 9.87 6.75 -8.26
CA PRO A 104 9.80 5.96 -9.47
C PRO A 104 9.84 4.44 -9.24
N SER A 105 10.59 3.97 -8.23
CA SER A 105 10.65 2.55 -7.86
C SER A 105 9.31 2.03 -7.33
N PHE A 106 8.59 2.82 -6.53
CA PHE A 106 7.27 2.46 -6.04
C PHE A 106 6.24 2.47 -7.18
N VAL A 107 6.28 3.47 -8.07
CA VAL A 107 5.43 3.50 -9.27
C VAL A 107 5.66 2.25 -10.12
N ASN A 108 6.91 1.87 -10.40
CA ASN A 108 7.20 0.67 -11.18
C ASN A 108 6.68 -0.60 -10.52
N PHE A 109 6.92 -0.74 -9.21
CA PHE A 109 6.45 -1.88 -8.42
C PHE A 109 4.93 -2.06 -8.52
N VAL A 110 4.16 -0.98 -8.43
CA VAL A 110 2.68 -1.04 -8.44
C VAL A 110 2.12 -1.14 -9.85
N ASP A 111 2.45 -0.19 -10.72
CA ASP A 111 1.81 -0.03 -12.04
C ASP A 111 2.42 -0.94 -13.12
N SER A 112 3.58 -1.56 -12.86
CA SER A 112 4.18 -2.55 -13.76
C SER A 112 4.19 -3.94 -13.13
N ASP A 113 4.90 -4.12 -12.01
CA ASP A 113 5.22 -5.48 -11.54
C ASP A 113 4.00 -6.18 -10.89
N LEU A 114 3.35 -5.55 -9.91
CA LEU A 114 2.15 -6.09 -9.26
C LEU A 114 0.97 -6.17 -10.23
N LYS A 115 0.74 -5.10 -10.99
CA LYS A 115 -0.33 -5.06 -11.99
C LYS A 115 -0.21 -6.22 -12.99
N TYR A 116 0.99 -6.49 -13.48
CA TYR A 116 1.24 -7.60 -14.40
C TYR A 116 0.86 -8.96 -13.78
N GLN A 117 1.17 -9.18 -12.50
CA GLN A 117 0.81 -10.43 -11.84
C GLN A 117 -0.71 -10.56 -11.67
N VAL A 118 -1.41 -9.47 -11.31
CA VAL A 118 -2.88 -9.45 -11.18
C VAL A 118 -3.57 -9.70 -12.52
N GLU A 119 -3.13 -9.03 -13.60
CA GLU A 119 -3.74 -9.17 -14.94
C GLU A 119 -3.59 -10.58 -15.54
N ARG A 120 -2.69 -11.39 -14.99
CA ARG A 120 -2.45 -12.77 -15.44
C ARG A 120 -3.29 -13.82 -14.72
N LEU A 121 -3.95 -13.45 -13.62
CA LEU A 121 -4.79 -14.38 -12.87
C LEU A 121 -5.92 -14.89 -13.76
N LYS A 122 -6.16 -16.21 -13.74
CA LYS A 122 -7.15 -16.88 -14.62
C LYS A 122 -8.33 -17.36 -13.78
N GLY A 123 -9.55 -16.98 -14.18
CA GLY A 123 -10.78 -17.41 -13.51
C GLY A 123 -11.03 -16.67 -12.19
N GLY A 124 -12.18 -16.95 -11.55
CA GLY A 124 -12.50 -16.36 -10.23
C GLY A 124 -12.72 -14.85 -10.21
N THR A 125 -12.94 -14.21 -11.37
CA THR A 125 -12.98 -12.74 -11.52
C THR A 125 -13.96 -12.07 -10.56
N ASP A 126 -15.14 -12.65 -10.33
CA ASP A 126 -16.12 -12.08 -9.40
C ASP A 126 -15.57 -12.02 -7.98
N LYS A 127 -14.95 -13.10 -7.51
CA LYS A 127 -14.33 -13.18 -6.18
C LYS A 127 -13.13 -12.23 -6.05
N LEU A 128 -12.31 -12.12 -7.10
CA LEU A 128 -11.18 -11.19 -7.12
C LEU A 128 -11.65 -9.71 -7.12
N ASN A 129 -12.73 -9.41 -7.84
CA ASN A 129 -13.38 -8.10 -7.83
C ASN A 129 -13.99 -7.79 -6.46
N ASP A 130 -14.59 -8.78 -5.79
CA ASP A 130 -15.09 -8.64 -4.43
C ASP A 130 -13.94 -8.30 -3.48
N ILE A 131 -12.79 -8.96 -3.61
CA ILE A 131 -11.60 -8.68 -2.78
C ILE A 131 -11.11 -7.26 -3.00
N PHE A 132 -10.94 -6.84 -4.25
CA PHE A 132 -10.59 -5.45 -4.58
C PHE A 132 -11.58 -4.47 -3.94
N SER A 133 -12.88 -4.75 -4.05
CA SER A 133 -13.94 -3.91 -3.47
C SER A 133 -13.87 -3.84 -1.95
N GLN A 134 -13.62 -4.97 -1.27
CA GLN A 134 -13.44 -5.02 0.19
C GLN A 134 -12.21 -4.22 0.63
N ILE A 135 -11.09 -4.31 -0.11
CA ILE A 135 -9.90 -3.49 0.15
C ILE A 135 -10.23 -2.00 0.04
N CYS A 136 -10.90 -1.57 -1.03
CA CYS A 136 -11.33 -0.18 -1.17
C CYS A 136 -12.22 0.28 -0.01
N GLN A 137 -13.14 -0.56 0.47
CA GLN A 137 -14.00 -0.22 1.61
C GLN A 137 -13.22 -0.07 2.92
N HIS A 138 -12.25 -0.95 3.15
CA HIS A 138 -11.35 -0.84 4.30
C HIS A 138 -10.48 0.42 4.23
N GLU A 139 -9.93 0.75 3.07
CA GLU A 139 -9.12 1.97 2.87
C GLU A 139 -9.94 3.25 3.04
N ILE A 140 -11.16 3.30 2.50
CA ILE A 140 -12.08 4.42 2.74
C ILE A 140 -12.33 4.60 4.24
N SER A 141 -12.60 3.50 4.96
CA SER A 141 -12.84 3.53 6.40
C SER A 141 -11.58 3.99 7.16
N PHE A 142 -10.40 3.53 6.73
CA PHE A 142 -9.11 3.91 7.29
C PHE A 142 -8.84 5.41 7.11
N PHE A 143 -9.11 6.00 5.95
CA PHE A 143 -8.94 7.44 5.74
C PHE A 143 -10.01 8.27 6.47
N GLN A 144 -11.25 7.79 6.51
CA GLN A 144 -12.35 8.50 7.20
C GLN A 144 -12.09 8.67 8.70
N GLN A 145 -11.42 7.72 9.34
CA GLN A 145 -11.11 7.82 10.77
C GLN A 145 -10.20 9.03 11.08
N CYS A 146 -9.36 9.46 10.13
CA CYS A 146 -8.46 10.59 10.29
C CYS A 146 -9.16 11.96 10.21
N LEU A 147 -10.46 11.98 9.87
CA LEU A 147 -11.28 13.19 9.77
C LEU A 147 -12.14 13.43 11.03
N GLN A 148 -12.07 12.54 12.01
CA GLN A 148 -12.81 12.61 13.28
C GLN A 148 -12.00 13.35 14.35
#